data_AF-A0AA40AW19-F1
#
_entry.id   AF-A0AA40AW19-F1
#
_cell.length_a   1.000
_cell.length_b   1.000
_cell.length_c   1.000
_cell.angle_alpha   90.00
_cell.angle_beta   90.00
_cell.angle_gamma   90.00
#
_symmetry.space_group_name_H-M   'P 1'
#
loop_
_entity.id
_entity.type
_entity.pdbx_description
1 polymer ?
#
loop_
_entity_poly.entity_id
_entity_poly.type
_entity_poly.pdbx_seq_one_letter_code
_entity_poly.pdbx_strand_id
1 'polypeptide(L)'
;ACSHSGMTRLYTDAVECPRCGRPCDMGYLLRCVMDRDAIIMNAKEKGFPVSFDEVGETFEDQMSLGKHGADARSDRYSVLREMTAEQLHTYTPEQLITVMQQRESVHAAITKDRSNVSGAARRKFPDDAKPWVPDSRYECQFKACLGCFRQGIDKSKTGIDAIVEGDISPGLATGFAFSQLGERPVMDARVVANLG
;
A
#
# COMPACT_ATOMS: atom_id res chain seq x y z
N ALA A 1 -12.36 3.27 -13.66
CA ALA A 1 -11.32 2.21 -13.66
C ALA A 1 -10.17 2.66 -12.76
N CYS A 2 -9.43 1.74 -12.13
CA CYS A 2 -8.35 2.07 -11.20
C CYS A 2 -6.98 1.97 -11.87
N SER A 3 -6.22 3.06 -11.89
CA SER A 3 -4.85 3.12 -12.41
C SER A 3 -3.80 2.65 -11.41
N HIS A 4 -4.12 2.61 -10.12
CA HIS A 4 -3.18 2.18 -9.07
C HIS A 4 -2.60 0.80 -9.33
N SER A 5 -1.36 0.59 -8.89
CA SER A 5 -0.58 -0.63 -9.07
C SER A 5 -0.87 -1.71 -8.03
N GLY A 6 -1.29 -1.34 -6.82
CA GLY A 6 -1.55 -2.26 -5.72
C GLY A 6 -3.03 -2.57 -5.51
N MET A 7 -3.38 -3.85 -5.52
CA MET A 7 -4.68 -4.39 -5.17
C MET A 7 -4.53 -5.53 -4.17
N THR A 8 -5.61 -5.89 -3.49
CA THR A 8 -5.70 -7.10 -2.67
C THR A 8 -6.98 -7.85 -2.99
N ARG A 9 -7.04 -9.11 -2.60
CA ARG A 9 -8.26 -9.92 -2.62
C ARG A 9 -9.00 -9.67 -1.31
N LEU A 10 -10.14 -9.00 -1.40
CA LEU A 10 -11.04 -8.78 -0.27
C LEU A 10 -12.01 -9.96 -0.21
N TYR A 11 -11.82 -10.83 0.78
CA TYR A 11 -12.65 -12.01 0.99
C TYR A 11 -13.97 -11.62 1.65
N THR A 12 -15.05 -12.18 1.12
CA THR A 12 -16.41 -11.83 1.53
C THR A 12 -17.39 -12.92 1.10
N ASP A 13 -18.36 -13.17 1.96
CA ASP A 13 -19.45 -14.12 1.78
C ASP A 13 -20.64 -13.51 1.01
N ALA A 14 -20.78 -12.18 1.00
CA ALA A 14 -22.06 -11.53 0.66
C ALA A 14 -21.96 -10.30 -0.25
N VAL A 15 -20.88 -10.13 -1.04
CA VAL A 15 -20.74 -8.94 -1.89
C VAL A 15 -20.80 -9.28 -3.39
N GLU A 16 -21.85 -8.75 -4.03
CA GLU A 16 -21.96 -8.69 -5.49
C GLU A 16 -20.92 -7.72 -6.07
N CYS A 17 -20.40 -8.03 -7.25
CA CYS A 17 -19.52 -7.14 -7.96
C CYS A 17 -20.23 -5.81 -8.27
N PRO A 18 -19.74 -4.65 -7.80
CA PRO A 18 -20.39 -3.35 -8.05
C PRO A 18 -20.49 -2.98 -9.54
N ARG A 19 -19.77 -3.71 -10.41
CA ARG A 19 -19.69 -3.43 -11.84
C ARG A 19 -20.61 -4.29 -12.69
N CYS A 20 -20.84 -5.55 -12.32
CA CYS A 20 -21.70 -6.46 -13.07
C CYS A 20 -22.89 -7.00 -12.28
N GLY A 21 -23.01 -6.69 -10.99
CA GLY A 21 -24.09 -7.15 -10.11
C GLY A 21 -24.10 -8.66 -9.86
N ARG A 22 -23.06 -9.40 -10.29
CA ARG A 22 -22.99 -10.86 -10.07
C ARG A 22 -22.33 -11.17 -8.73
N PRO A 23 -22.74 -12.25 -8.05
CA PRO A 23 -22.01 -12.75 -6.91
C PRO A 23 -20.58 -13.12 -7.31
N CYS A 24 -19.67 -13.09 -6.35
CA CYS A 24 -18.28 -13.43 -6.61
C CYS A 24 -18.10 -14.94 -6.60
N ASP A 25 -17.95 -15.54 -7.79
CA ASP A 25 -17.79 -16.99 -7.98
C ASP A 25 -16.65 -17.60 -7.13
N MET A 26 -15.63 -16.81 -6.81
CA MET A 26 -14.45 -17.23 -6.04
C MET A 26 -14.46 -16.78 -4.56
N GLY A 27 -15.55 -16.15 -4.09
CA GLY A 27 -15.65 -15.67 -2.70
C GLY A 27 -14.78 -14.45 -2.35
N TYR A 28 -14.26 -13.72 -3.35
CA TYR A 28 -13.52 -12.48 -3.14
C TYR A 28 -13.71 -11.45 -4.26
N LEU A 29 -13.45 -10.19 -3.91
CA LEU A 29 -13.34 -9.05 -4.84
C LEU A 29 -11.92 -8.51 -4.89
N LEU A 30 -11.51 -7.99 -6.04
CA LEU A 30 -10.28 -7.21 -6.14
C LEU A 30 -10.55 -5.80 -5.62
N ARG A 31 -9.84 -5.40 -4.56
CA ARG A 31 -9.93 -4.07 -3.92
C ARG A 31 -8.61 -3.35 -4.08
N CYS A 32 -8.63 -2.10 -4.53
CA CYS A 32 -7.41 -1.25 -4.53
C CYS A 32 -6.89 -1.07 -3.09
N VAL A 33 -5.59 -1.10 -2.84
CA VAL A 33 -5.07 -0.92 -1.47
C VAL A 33 -4.10 0.24 -1.29
N MET A 34 -3.59 0.84 -2.37
CA MET A 34 -2.59 1.93 -2.28
C MET A 34 -2.96 3.04 -1.28
N ASP A 35 -4.13 3.66 -1.44
CA ASP A 35 -4.60 4.72 -0.52
C ASP A 35 -4.85 4.17 0.90
N ARG A 36 -5.34 2.93 0.98
CA ARG A 36 -5.71 2.27 2.25
C ARG A 36 -4.48 1.93 3.08
N ASP A 37 -3.41 1.45 2.46
CA ASP A 37 -2.16 1.11 3.13
C ASP A 37 -1.55 2.37 3.78
N ALA A 38 -1.55 3.50 3.07
CA ALA A 38 -1.09 4.78 3.62
C ALA A 38 -1.96 5.26 4.78
N ILE A 39 -3.28 5.07 4.70
CA ILE A 39 -4.21 5.40 5.79
C ILE A 39 -3.96 4.52 7.03
N ILE A 40 -3.76 3.21 6.83
CA ILE A 40 -3.47 2.26 7.91
C ILE A 40 -2.18 2.66 8.62
N MET A 41 -1.10 2.92 7.88
CA MET A 41 0.16 3.33 8.48
C MET A 41 0.01 4.64 9.28
N ASN A 42 -0.65 5.64 8.73
CA ASN A 42 -0.89 6.91 9.44
C ASN A 42 -1.78 6.76 10.68
N ALA A 43 -2.71 5.80 10.68
CA ALA A 43 -3.52 5.50 11.85
C ALA A 43 -2.67 4.87 12.97
N LYS A 44 -1.78 3.94 12.63
CA LYS A 44 -0.81 3.37 13.58
C LYS A 44 0.09 4.44 14.19
N GLU A 45 0.66 5.32 13.37
CA GLU A 45 1.55 6.39 13.87
C GLU A 45 0.84 7.35 14.84
N LYS A 46 -0.48 7.47 14.74
CA LYS A 46 -1.33 8.24 15.66
C LYS A 46 -1.75 7.45 16.91
N GLY A 47 -1.38 6.17 17.01
CA GLY A 47 -1.71 5.30 18.13
C GLY A 47 -3.11 4.67 18.07
N PHE A 48 -3.74 4.65 16.89
CA PHE A 48 -5.01 3.93 16.72
C PHE A 48 -4.75 2.44 16.46
N PRO A 49 -5.61 1.54 16.97
CA PRO A 49 -5.53 0.13 16.63
C PRO A 49 -5.84 -0.08 15.15
N VAL A 50 -5.00 -0.85 14.47
CA VAL A 50 -5.10 -1.10 13.02
C VAL A 50 -5.21 -2.56 12.65
N SER A 51 -4.91 -3.47 13.57
CA SER A 51 -5.06 -4.91 13.41
C SER A 51 -6.54 -5.30 13.30
N PHE A 52 -6.83 -6.23 12.40
CA PHE A 52 -8.16 -6.84 12.28
C PHE A 52 -8.23 -8.20 13.00
N ASP A 53 -7.10 -8.79 13.38
CA ASP A 53 -7.00 -10.08 14.08
C ASP A 53 -5.70 -10.20 14.92
N GLU A 54 -5.59 -11.26 15.72
CA GLU A 54 -4.42 -11.54 16.59
C GLU A 54 -3.11 -11.69 15.80
N VAL A 55 -3.18 -12.30 14.62
CA VAL A 55 -2.03 -12.41 13.70
C VAL A 55 -1.60 -11.00 13.28
N GLY A 56 -2.54 -10.07 13.14
CA GLY A 56 -2.31 -8.70 12.70
C GLY A 56 -1.59 -7.90 13.74
N GLU A 57 -1.90 -8.10 15.01
CA GLU A 57 -1.17 -7.52 16.14
C GLU A 57 0.30 -7.95 16.12
N THR A 58 0.59 -9.20 15.72
CA THR A 58 1.97 -9.72 15.66
C THR A 58 2.79 -9.10 14.51
N PHE A 59 2.14 -8.84 13.37
CA PHE A 59 2.81 -8.27 12.19
C PHE A 59 2.72 -6.75 12.10
N GLU A 60 1.99 -6.10 13.00
CA GLU A 60 1.80 -4.65 12.98
C GLU A 60 3.14 -3.91 13.02
N ASP A 61 4.11 -4.40 13.78
CA ASP A 61 5.45 -3.79 13.91
C ASP A 61 6.38 -4.04 12.73
N GLN A 62 6.03 -4.96 11.84
CA GLN A 62 6.82 -5.31 10.67
C GLN A 62 6.28 -4.68 9.38
N MET A 63 5.20 -3.88 9.47
CA MET A 63 4.58 -3.31 8.28
C MET A 63 5.28 -2.05 7.78
N SER A 64 5.29 -1.90 6.45
CA SER A 64 6.09 -0.92 5.72
C SER A 64 5.34 -0.45 4.46
N LEU A 65 5.45 0.84 4.08
CA LEU A 65 4.94 1.35 2.78
C LEU A 65 5.92 1.11 1.62
N GLY A 66 6.99 0.36 1.88
CA GLY A 66 8.02 0.02 0.92
C GLY A 66 9.17 1.00 0.89
N LYS A 67 10.34 0.47 0.51
CA LYS A 67 11.61 1.21 0.40
C LYS A 67 11.65 2.33 -0.64
N HIS A 68 10.76 2.31 -1.63
CA HIS A 68 10.77 3.25 -2.77
C HIS A 68 9.51 4.13 -2.85
N GLY A 69 8.67 4.12 -1.82
CA GLY A 69 7.42 4.89 -1.78
C GLY A 69 7.61 6.39 -1.57
N ALA A 70 6.52 7.15 -1.71
CA ALA A 70 6.50 8.58 -1.40
C ALA A 70 6.83 8.85 0.08
N ASP A 71 6.43 7.93 0.96
CA ASP A 71 6.74 7.94 2.38
C ASP A 71 8.25 7.85 2.65
N ALA A 72 8.91 6.80 2.15
CA ALA A 72 10.36 6.63 2.28
C ALA A 72 11.15 7.82 1.69
N ARG A 73 10.66 8.39 0.58
CA ARG A 73 11.26 9.56 -0.09
C ARG A 73 10.95 10.89 0.55
N SER A 74 10.17 10.93 1.65
CA SER A 74 9.99 12.15 2.43
C SER A 74 11.28 12.58 3.12
N ASP A 75 12.15 11.62 3.46
CA ASP A 75 13.50 11.89 3.93
C ASP A 75 14.41 12.30 2.77
N ARG A 76 15.00 13.50 2.87
CA ARG A 76 15.93 14.07 1.87
C ARG A 76 17.14 13.18 1.63
N TYR A 77 17.54 12.38 2.61
CA TYR A 77 18.71 11.50 2.53
C TYR A 77 18.36 10.05 2.16
N SER A 78 17.09 9.75 1.85
CA SER A 78 16.66 8.37 1.58
C SER A 78 17.36 7.73 0.37
N VAL A 79 17.96 8.53 -0.53
CA VAL A 79 18.79 8.04 -1.66
C VAL A 79 19.81 7.01 -1.19
N LEU A 80 20.50 7.32 -0.09
CA LEU A 80 21.59 6.48 0.42
C LEU A 80 21.07 5.17 1.01
N ARG A 81 19.81 5.14 1.45
CA ARG A 81 19.15 3.93 1.98
C ARG A 81 18.48 3.12 0.89
N GLU A 82 18.11 3.75 -0.22
CA GLU A 82 17.47 3.11 -1.37
C GLU A 82 18.46 2.34 -2.26
N MET A 83 19.75 2.73 -2.23
CA MET A 83 20.80 2.11 -3.04
C MET A 83 21.49 1.00 -2.27
N THR A 84 21.77 -0.12 -2.94
CA THR A 84 22.66 -1.14 -2.36
C THR A 84 24.09 -0.62 -2.27
N ALA A 85 24.93 -1.26 -1.46
CA ALA A 85 26.33 -0.88 -1.36
C ALA A 85 27.00 -0.92 -2.75
N GLU A 86 26.77 -1.97 -3.52
CA GLU A 86 27.33 -2.12 -4.87
C GLU A 86 26.89 -0.99 -5.79
N GLN A 87 25.60 -0.62 -5.74
CA GLN A 87 25.09 0.52 -6.50
C GLN A 87 25.76 1.81 -6.08
N LEU A 88 25.92 2.07 -4.77
CA LEU A 88 26.57 3.27 -4.27
C LEU A 88 28.01 3.42 -4.79
N HIS A 89 28.75 2.32 -4.91
CA HIS A 89 30.13 2.32 -5.41
C HIS A 89 30.25 2.59 -6.93
N THR A 90 29.15 2.49 -7.68
CA THR A 90 29.14 2.84 -9.11
C THR A 90 29.06 4.34 -9.36
N TYR A 91 28.65 5.13 -8.36
CA TYR A 91 28.50 6.57 -8.48
C TYR A 91 29.73 7.30 -7.97
N THR A 92 30.14 8.35 -8.69
CA THR A 92 31.10 9.30 -8.15
C THR A 92 30.45 10.21 -7.10
N PRO A 93 31.21 10.81 -6.17
CA PRO A 93 30.68 11.75 -5.19
C PRO A 93 29.90 12.91 -5.84
N GLU A 94 30.36 13.42 -6.98
CA GLU A 94 29.71 14.51 -7.71
C GLU A 94 28.35 14.08 -8.28
N GLN A 95 28.24 12.84 -8.74
CA GLN A 95 26.97 12.28 -9.21
C GLN A 95 25.98 12.09 -8.05
N LEU A 96 26.45 11.62 -6.90
CA LEU A 96 25.61 11.52 -5.70
C LEU A 96 25.08 12.89 -5.25
N ILE A 97 25.96 13.91 -5.22
CA ILE A 97 25.55 15.29 -4.92
C ILE A 97 24.46 15.75 -5.90
N THR A 98 24.63 15.47 -7.19
CA THR A 98 23.65 15.83 -8.22
C THR A 98 22.29 15.17 -7.96
N VAL A 99 22.26 13.87 -7.65
CA VAL A 99 21.02 13.14 -7.34
C VAL A 99 20.34 13.70 -6.09
N MET A 100 21.11 14.03 -5.05
CA MET A 100 20.58 14.63 -3.82
C MET A 100 20.00 16.01 -4.07
N GLN A 101 20.69 16.86 -4.85
CA GLN A 101 20.20 18.18 -5.26
C GLN A 101 18.92 18.08 -6.10
N GLN A 102 18.84 17.11 -7.01
CA GLN A 102 17.63 16.86 -7.78
C GLN A 102 16.45 16.52 -6.87
N ARG A 103 16.64 15.70 -5.84
CA ARG A 103 15.57 15.41 -4.88
C ARG A 103 15.15 16.62 -4.08
N GLU A 104 16.11 17.38 -3.56
CA GLU A 104 15.81 18.62 -2.84
C GLU A 104 15.01 19.60 -3.70
N SER A 105 15.38 19.73 -4.98
CA SER A 105 14.64 20.56 -5.94
C SER A 105 13.20 20.10 -6.14
N VAL A 106 12.96 18.78 -6.16
CA VAL A 106 11.60 18.20 -6.25
C VAL A 106 10.80 18.51 -4.98
N HIS A 107 11.38 18.39 -3.79
CA HIS A 107 10.70 18.76 -2.54
C HIS A 107 10.32 20.24 -2.51
N ALA A 108 11.22 21.12 -2.95
CA ALA A 108 10.95 22.55 -3.05
C ALA A 108 9.83 22.84 -4.06
N ALA A 109 9.85 22.17 -5.23
CA ALA A 109 8.81 22.29 -6.24
C ALA A 109 7.44 21.81 -5.72
N ILE A 110 7.38 20.65 -5.05
CA ILE A 110 6.15 20.14 -4.43
C ILE A 110 5.60 21.16 -3.42
N THR A 111 6.45 21.70 -2.54
CA THR A 111 6.04 22.68 -1.53
C THR A 111 5.45 23.93 -2.17
N LYS A 112 6.07 24.42 -3.24
CA LYS A 112 5.57 25.56 -4.02
C LYS A 112 4.26 25.24 -4.73
N ASP A 113 4.16 24.08 -5.38
CA ASP A 113 2.95 23.68 -6.08
C ASP A 113 1.78 23.51 -5.11
N ARG A 114 2.01 23.04 -3.88
CA ARG A 114 0.98 22.93 -2.84
C ARG A 114 0.31 24.26 -2.50
N SER A 115 0.97 25.42 -2.66
CA SER A 115 0.29 26.72 -2.50
C SER A 115 -0.71 27.00 -3.62
N ASN A 116 -0.51 26.39 -4.80
CA ASN A 116 -1.31 26.57 -6.01
C ASN A 116 -2.30 25.42 -6.25
N VAL A 117 -2.30 24.40 -5.38
CA VAL A 117 -3.16 23.22 -5.52
C VAL A 117 -4.64 23.59 -5.36
N SER A 118 -5.47 23.03 -6.25
CA SER A 118 -6.93 23.19 -6.18
C SER A 118 -7.51 22.73 -4.83
N GLY A 119 -8.61 23.35 -4.40
CA GLY A 119 -9.26 22.98 -3.14
C GLY A 119 -9.68 21.51 -3.06
N ALA A 120 -9.98 20.86 -4.18
CA ALA A 120 -10.33 19.43 -4.20
C ALA A 120 -9.12 18.53 -3.86
N ALA A 121 -7.96 18.80 -4.45
CA ALA A 121 -6.74 18.04 -4.16
C ALA A 121 -6.25 18.30 -2.72
N ARG A 122 -6.39 19.54 -2.22
CA ARG A 122 -6.07 19.85 -0.82
C ARG A 122 -7.03 19.20 0.19
N ARG A 123 -8.29 18.98 -0.18
CA ARG A 123 -9.22 18.16 0.63
C ARG A 123 -8.84 16.67 0.62
N LYS A 124 -8.38 16.13 -0.52
CA LYS A 124 -7.93 14.73 -0.59
C LYS A 124 -6.65 14.50 0.20
N PHE A 125 -5.67 15.41 0.13
CA PHE A 125 -4.38 15.28 0.83
C PHE A 125 -4.18 16.47 1.78
N PRO A 126 -4.86 16.48 2.94
CA PRO A 126 -4.92 17.64 3.82
C PRO A 126 -3.64 17.90 4.61
N ASP A 127 -2.84 16.87 4.84
CA ASP A 127 -1.60 16.97 5.62
C ASP A 127 -0.43 17.39 4.72
N ASP A 128 0.15 18.56 5.01
CA ASP A 128 1.30 19.09 4.29
C ASP A 128 2.60 18.35 4.65
N ALA A 129 2.69 17.74 5.86
CA ALA A 129 3.84 16.94 6.27
C ALA A 129 3.80 15.53 5.67
N LYS A 130 2.60 15.01 5.39
CA LYS A 130 2.37 13.69 4.78
C LYS A 130 1.50 13.79 3.52
N PRO A 131 1.98 14.45 2.46
CA PRO A 131 1.19 14.74 1.26
C PRO A 131 0.78 13.50 0.44
N TRP A 132 1.29 12.32 0.78
CA TRP A 132 0.91 11.04 0.17
C TRP A 132 -0.22 10.31 0.91
N VAL A 133 -0.57 10.73 2.13
CA VAL A 133 -1.65 10.12 2.91
C VAL A 133 -2.96 10.80 2.57
N PRO A 134 -3.92 10.10 1.92
CA PRO A 134 -5.21 10.68 1.63
C PRO A 134 -6.09 10.71 2.88
N ASP A 135 -7.02 11.67 2.93
CA ASP A 135 -8.17 11.63 3.82
C ASP A 135 -9.04 10.41 3.47
N SER A 136 -9.48 9.69 4.49
CA SER A 136 -10.20 8.41 4.34
C SER A 136 -11.49 8.52 3.52
N ARG A 137 -12.12 9.70 3.48
CA ARG A 137 -13.33 9.97 2.68
C ARG A 137 -13.05 10.00 1.18
N TYR A 138 -11.80 10.24 0.79
CA TYR A 138 -11.37 10.38 -0.60
C TYR A 138 -10.47 9.23 -1.06
N GLU A 139 -10.36 8.16 -0.27
CA GLU A 139 -9.62 6.98 -0.69
C GLU A 139 -10.24 6.37 -1.96
N CYS A 140 -9.40 5.80 -2.82
CA CYS A 140 -9.90 4.99 -3.92
C CYS A 140 -10.69 3.80 -3.35
N GLN A 141 -11.98 3.68 -3.65
CA GLN A 141 -12.87 2.57 -3.24
C GLN A 141 -13.04 1.49 -4.31
N PHE A 142 -12.16 1.46 -5.32
CA PHE A 142 -12.38 0.59 -6.48
C PHE A 142 -12.41 -0.90 -6.06
N LYS A 143 -13.54 -1.54 -6.39
CA LYS A 143 -13.82 -2.96 -6.20
C LYS A 143 -14.32 -3.57 -7.51
N ALA A 144 -13.83 -4.74 -7.88
CA ALA A 144 -14.32 -5.46 -9.05
C ALA A 144 -14.10 -6.97 -8.90
N CYS A 145 -14.98 -7.79 -9.47
CA CYS A 145 -14.72 -9.23 -9.60
C CYS A 145 -13.65 -9.47 -10.66
N LEU A 146 -13.09 -10.68 -10.64
CA LEU A 146 -12.05 -11.08 -11.57
C LEU A 146 -12.50 -11.01 -13.04
N GLY A 147 -13.75 -11.38 -13.33
CA GLY A 147 -14.31 -11.28 -14.67
C GLY A 147 -14.36 -9.84 -15.20
N CYS A 148 -14.65 -8.87 -14.31
CA CYS A 148 -14.73 -7.46 -14.66
C CYS A 148 -13.37 -6.74 -14.72
N PHE A 149 -12.35 -7.28 -14.07
CA PHE A 149 -11.02 -6.64 -14.00
C PHE A 149 -9.89 -7.67 -13.88
N ARG A 150 -9.64 -8.42 -14.96
CA ARG A 150 -8.59 -9.45 -15.01
C ARG A 150 -7.20 -8.93 -14.68
N GLN A 151 -6.87 -7.71 -15.11
CA GLN A 151 -5.59 -7.05 -14.81
C GLN A 151 -5.33 -6.85 -13.31
N GLY A 152 -6.37 -6.92 -12.48
CA GLY A 152 -6.20 -6.81 -11.03
C GLY A 152 -5.49 -8.01 -10.41
N ILE A 153 -5.44 -9.19 -11.07
CA ILE A 153 -4.63 -10.32 -10.59
C ILE A 153 -3.18 -9.92 -10.47
N ASP A 154 -2.61 -9.36 -11.53
CA ASP A 154 -1.20 -9.00 -11.57
C ASP A 154 -0.86 -7.89 -10.58
N LYS A 155 -1.87 -7.08 -10.23
CA LYS A 155 -1.80 -6.04 -9.21
C LYS A 155 -2.05 -6.55 -7.79
N SER A 156 -2.51 -7.79 -7.63
CA SER A 156 -2.87 -8.41 -6.33
C SER A 156 -1.84 -9.37 -5.78
N LYS A 157 -0.63 -9.38 -6.34
CA LYS A 157 0.44 -10.28 -5.91
C LYS A 157 1.13 -9.68 -4.69
N THR A 158 1.11 -10.44 -3.60
CA THR A 158 2.03 -10.24 -2.49
C THR A 158 3.37 -10.87 -2.86
N GLY A 159 4.46 -10.10 -2.79
CA GLY A 159 5.80 -10.65 -2.98
C GLY A 159 6.21 -11.48 -1.77
N ILE A 160 6.46 -12.79 -1.96
CA ILE A 160 7.01 -13.64 -0.89
C ILE A 160 8.40 -13.11 -0.50
N ASP A 161 9.22 -12.73 -1.47
CA ASP A 161 10.54 -12.12 -1.24
C ASP A 161 10.42 -10.84 -0.41
N ALA A 162 9.40 -10.01 -0.67
CA ALA A 162 9.16 -8.80 0.13
C ALA A 162 8.84 -9.15 1.59
N ILE A 163 8.06 -10.20 1.85
CA ILE A 163 7.82 -10.67 3.23
C ILE A 163 9.13 -11.15 3.88
N VAL A 164 9.95 -11.91 3.14
CA VAL A 164 11.25 -12.40 3.64
C VAL A 164 12.21 -11.24 3.95
N GLU A 165 12.19 -10.18 3.15
CA GLU A 165 12.93 -8.94 3.38
C GLU A 165 12.34 -8.06 4.49
N GLY A 166 11.22 -8.45 5.11
CA GLY A 166 10.53 -7.67 6.14
C GLY A 166 9.73 -6.47 5.61
N ASP A 167 9.48 -6.42 4.30
CA ASP A 167 8.67 -5.39 3.64
C ASP A 167 7.22 -5.86 3.49
N ILE A 168 6.52 -5.97 4.62
CA ILE A 168 5.13 -6.43 4.66
C ILE A 168 4.20 -5.24 4.47
N SER A 169 3.32 -5.27 3.46
CA SER A 169 2.39 -4.16 3.24
C SER A 169 1.38 -4.01 4.39
N PRO A 170 0.91 -2.79 4.72
CA PRO A 170 0.03 -2.56 5.86
C PRO A 170 -1.28 -3.35 5.79
N GLY A 171 -1.93 -3.38 4.64
CA GLY A 171 -3.17 -4.15 4.45
C GLY A 171 -2.97 -5.65 4.57
N LEU A 172 -1.77 -6.17 4.27
CA LEU A 172 -1.46 -7.58 4.48
C LEU A 172 -1.16 -7.88 5.94
N ALA A 173 -0.30 -7.08 6.58
CA ALA A 173 0.10 -7.23 7.97
C ALA A 173 -1.12 -7.24 8.88
N THR A 174 -1.98 -6.23 8.73
CA THR A 174 -3.18 -6.03 9.56
C THR A 174 -4.30 -7.03 9.29
N GLY A 175 -4.27 -7.77 8.18
CA GLY A 175 -5.36 -8.68 7.80
C GLY A 175 -6.53 -7.99 7.09
N PHE A 176 -6.34 -6.79 6.52
CA PHE A 176 -7.41 -6.02 5.86
C PHE A 176 -8.19 -6.80 4.78
N ALA A 177 -7.52 -7.72 4.08
CA ALA A 177 -8.13 -8.62 3.09
C ALA A 177 -9.30 -9.46 3.65
N PHE A 178 -9.29 -9.72 4.96
CA PHE A 178 -10.27 -10.53 5.67
C PHE A 178 -11.11 -9.69 6.65
N SER A 179 -11.00 -8.37 6.58
CA SER A 179 -11.72 -7.44 7.45
C SER A 179 -13.25 -7.65 7.49
N GLN A 180 -13.84 -8.23 6.43
CA GLN A 180 -15.27 -8.55 6.40
C GLN A 180 -15.63 -9.88 7.08
N LEU A 181 -14.67 -10.80 7.19
CA LEU A 181 -14.84 -12.06 7.91
C LEU A 181 -14.51 -11.91 9.41
N GLY A 182 -13.88 -10.81 9.79
CA GLY A 182 -13.49 -10.52 11.18
C GLY A 182 -12.16 -11.14 11.58
N GLU A 183 -11.74 -12.22 10.93
CA GLU A 183 -10.46 -12.87 11.18
C GLU A 183 -9.89 -13.54 9.93
N ARG A 184 -8.56 -13.72 9.88
CA ARG A 184 -7.93 -14.58 8.87
C ARG A 184 -8.34 -16.04 9.06
N PRO A 185 -8.79 -16.74 8.01
CA PRO A 185 -9.07 -18.17 8.11
C PRO A 185 -7.77 -18.95 8.36
N VAL A 186 -7.69 -19.62 9.51
CA VAL A 186 -6.59 -20.52 9.85
C VAL A 186 -7.01 -21.94 9.48
N MET A 187 -6.24 -22.58 8.60
CA MET A 187 -6.45 -23.99 8.22
C MET A 187 -5.24 -24.85 8.55
N ASP A 188 -5.47 -26.12 8.90
CA ASP A 188 -4.40 -27.08 9.13
C ASP A 188 -3.53 -27.20 7.87
N ALA A 189 -2.23 -26.94 8.02
CA ALA A 189 -1.28 -26.98 6.93
C ALA A 189 -1.29 -28.33 6.18
N ARG A 190 -1.60 -29.44 6.87
CA ARG A 190 -1.75 -30.77 6.25
C ARG A 190 -2.95 -30.85 5.32
N VAL A 191 -4.03 -30.13 5.63
CA VAL A 191 -5.21 -30.05 4.77
C VAL A 191 -4.88 -29.19 3.55
N VAL A 192 -4.27 -28.02 3.76
CA VAL A 192 -3.90 -27.09 2.68
C VAL A 192 -2.87 -27.69 1.73
N ALA A 193 -1.89 -28.46 2.22
CA ALA A 193 -0.90 -29.15 1.39
C ALA A 193 -1.52 -30.15 0.39
N ASN A 194 -2.76 -30.59 0.65
CA ASN A 194 -3.50 -31.48 -0.24
C ASN A 194 -4.48 -30.74 -1.16
N LEU A 195 -4.55 -29.40 -1.09
CA LEU A 195 -5.32 -28.52 -1.96
C LEU A 195 -4.37 -27.92 -3.01
N GLY A 196 -4.17 -28.65 -4.11
CA GLY A 196 -3.23 -28.31 -5.19
C GLY A 196 -3.48 -26.98 -5.89
#